data_AF-A0A533RCH4-F1
#
_entry.id   AF-A0A533RCH4-F1
#
_cell.length_a   1.000
_cell.length_b   1.000
_cell.length_c   1.000
_cell.angle_alpha   90.00
_cell.angle_beta   90.00
_cell.angle_gamma   90.00
#
_symmetry.space_group_name_H-M   'P 1'
#
loop_
_entity.id
_entity.type
_entity.pdbx_description
1 polymer ?
#
loop_
_entity_poly.entity_id
_entity_poly.type
_entity_poly.pdbx_seq_one_letter_code
_entity_poly.pdbx_strand_id
1 'polypeptide(L)'
;MSVSLPLAACRESADDFFSGRPSGMAMVHNRIIGGPPETMVELLRVPARFPDAAPAHIADWQESVIAWWWSADRHALLVESFGKLTAEESRVLQEWLRVEAPSRSAPKAAALGEIAVAARAAREEGGRP
;
A
#
# COMPACT_ATOMS: atom_id res chain seq x y z
N MET A 1 28.70 -10.93 -35.97
CA MET A 1 27.99 -9.65 -35.94
C MET A 1 26.73 -9.83 -35.11
N SER A 2 26.52 -8.88 -34.20
CA SER A 2 25.54 -8.85 -33.12
C SER A 2 24.08 -9.00 -33.57
N VAL A 3 23.34 -9.88 -32.90
CA VAL A 3 22.30 -9.60 -31.88
C VAL A 3 20.99 -9.10 -32.48
N SER A 4 20.00 -9.99 -32.49
CA SER A 4 18.61 -9.65 -32.73
C SER A 4 17.86 -9.45 -31.42
N LEU A 5 17.17 -8.30 -31.37
CA LEU A 5 16.02 -7.89 -30.55
C LEU A 5 16.29 -7.43 -29.09
N PRO A 6 16.21 -6.11 -28.82
CA PRO A 6 16.03 -5.63 -27.46
C PRO A 6 14.56 -5.80 -27.07
N LEU A 7 14.35 -6.49 -25.95
CA LEU A 7 13.11 -6.45 -25.16
C LEU A 7 12.95 -5.04 -24.56
N ALA A 8 12.61 -4.07 -25.40
CA ALA A 8 12.21 -2.73 -25.00
C ALA A 8 10.68 -2.67 -24.93
N ALA A 9 10.09 -3.47 -24.03
CA ALA A 9 8.79 -3.13 -23.47
C ALA A 9 9.09 -2.21 -22.28
N CYS A 10 8.99 -0.91 -22.54
CA CYS A 10 9.31 0.17 -21.61
C CYS A 10 8.67 -0.07 -20.25
N ARG A 11 9.52 -0.42 -19.30
CA ARG A 11 9.28 -0.50 -17.87
C ARG A 11 9.59 0.87 -17.28
N GLU A 12 8.88 1.89 -17.76
CA GLU A 12 8.75 3.20 -17.14
C GLU A 12 7.32 3.21 -16.57
N SER A 13 7.09 3.15 -15.27
CA SER A 13 7.39 4.25 -14.36
C SER A 13 7.28 3.77 -12.91
N ALA A 14 8.39 3.86 -12.19
CA ALA A 14 8.42 4.03 -10.74
C ALA A 14 9.55 5.02 -10.38
N ASP A 15 10.63 5.00 -11.17
CA ASP A 15 11.79 5.86 -10.99
C ASP A 15 11.52 7.35 -11.28
N ASP A 16 10.67 7.68 -12.27
CA ASP A 16 10.31 9.09 -12.58
C ASP A 16 9.21 9.66 -11.67
N PHE A 17 8.50 8.83 -10.90
CA PHE A 17 7.37 9.30 -10.08
C PHE A 17 7.82 9.99 -8.77
N PHE A 18 9.06 9.75 -8.34
CA PHE A 18 9.61 10.25 -7.06
C PHE A 18 10.72 11.30 -7.23
N SER A 19 11.05 11.73 -8.45
CA SER A 19 12.16 12.63 -8.71
C SER A 19 11.78 14.11 -8.51
N GLY A 20 11.69 14.56 -7.26
CA GLY A 20 11.40 15.97 -6.97
C GLY A 20 11.35 16.35 -5.50
N ARG A 21 12.36 15.96 -4.72
CA ARG A 21 12.45 16.05 -3.25
C ARG A 21 11.43 15.13 -2.55
N PRO A 22 11.87 14.02 -1.92
CA PRO A 22 10.93 13.08 -1.37
C PRO A 22 10.23 13.73 -0.18
N SER A 23 8.91 13.92 -0.28
CA SER A 23 8.08 14.17 0.90
C SER A 23 8.34 13.06 1.93
N GLY A 24 8.10 13.32 3.22
CA GLY A 24 8.27 12.28 4.25
C GLY A 24 7.52 10.98 3.90
N MET A 25 6.41 11.09 3.18
CA MET A 25 5.64 9.99 2.60
C MET A 25 6.39 9.23 1.50
N ALA A 26 7.04 9.92 0.55
CA ALA A 26 7.84 9.27 -0.50
C ALA A 26 9.04 8.51 0.06
N MET A 27 9.69 9.02 1.11
CA MET A 27 10.78 8.29 1.79
C MET A 27 10.28 7.03 2.49
N VAL A 28 9.13 7.11 3.17
CA VAL A 28 8.48 5.96 3.82
C VAL A 28 8.09 4.92 2.76
N HIS A 29 7.46 5.36 1.67
CA HIS A 29 7.04 4.52 0.56
C HIS A 29 8.20 3.76 -0.10
N ASN A 30 9.31 4.44 -0.42
CA ASN A 30 10.50 3.83 -1.02
C ASN A 30 11.21 2.86 -0.07
N ARG A 31 11.25 3.19 1.23
CA ARG A 31 11.79 2.29 2.26
C ARG A 31 10.94 1.03 2.41
N ILE A 32 9.63 1.14 2.20
CA ILE A 32 8.72 0.01 2.31
C ILE A 32 8.87 -0.90 1.09
N ILE A 33 8.79 -0.39 -0.15
CA ILE A 33 8.89 -1.21 -1.38
C ILE A 33 10.15 -2.08 -1.43
N GLY A 34 11.29 -1.53 -1.00
CA GLY A 34 12.57 -2.23 -0.89
C GLY A 34 12.92 -2.74 0.52
N GLY A 35 12.01 -2.59 1.48
CA GLY A 35 12.23 -2.91 2.89
C GLY A 35 11.98 -4.37 3.22
N PRO A 36 12.54 -4.86 4.35
CA PRO A 36 12.24 -6.19 4.85
C PRO A 36 10.78 -6.26 5.36
N PRO A 37 10.18 -7.46 5.51
CA PRO A 37 8.77 -7.65 5.89
C PRO A 37 8.25 -6.78 7.04
N GLU A 38 9.11 -6.40 7.98
CA GLU A 38 8.80 -5.57 9.13
C GLU A 38 8.34 -4.14 8.75
N THR A 39 8.65 -3.66 7.53
CA THR A 39 8.19 -2.36 7.04
C THR A 39 6.70 -2.35 6.67
N MET A 40 6.04 -3.50 6.57
CA MET A 40 4.59 -3.57 6.28
C MET A 40 3.75 -2.90 7.36
N VAL A 41 4.08 -3.09 8.63
CA VAL A 41 3.35 -2.45 9.74
C VAL A 41 3.50 -0.93 9.66
N GLU A 42 4.69 -0.46 9.32
CA GLU A 42 4.95 0.98 9.16
C GLU A 42 4.17 1.59 8.00
N LEU A 43 3.99 0.86 6.88
CA LEU A 43 3.08 1.26 5.79
C LEU A 43 1.66 1.46 6.29
N LEU A 44 1.15 0.49 7.04
CA LEU A 44 -0.22 0.48 7.53
C LEU A 44 -0.49 1.55 8.61
N ARG A 45 0.57 2.08 9.24
CA ARG A 45 0.49 3.19 10.20
C ARG A 45 0.53 4.57 9.57
N VAL A 46 0.88 4.68 8.29
CA VAL A 46 0.92 5.97 7.55
C VAL A 46 -0.40 6.75 7.67
N PRO A 47 -1.58 6.13 7.48
CA PRO A 47 -2.86 6.83 7.66
C PRO A 47 -2.98 7.57 9.00
N ALA A 48 -2.60 6.92 10.09
CA ALA A 48 -2.69 7.49 11.44
C ALA A 48 -1.66 8.60 11.70
N ARG A 49 -0.52 8.58 11.00
CA ARG A 49 0.54 9.60 11.13
C ARG A 49 0.23 10.88 10.33
N PHE A 50 -0.57 10.76 9.29
CA PHE A 50 -0.86 11.84 8.36
C PHE A 50 -2.36 11.98 8.09
N PRO A 51 -3.23 12.10 9.12
CA PRO A 51 -4.68 12.05 8.96
C PRO A 51 -5.22 13.08 7.95
N ASP A 52 -4.52 14.20 7.77
CA ASP A 52 -4.89 15.29 6.86
C ASP A 52 -4.25 15.19 5.46
N ALA A 53 -3.77 14.00 5.05
CA ALA A 53 -3.15 13.82 3.75
C ALA A 53 -4.13 14.15 2.61
N ALA A 54 -3.62 14.88 1.60
CA ALA A 54 -4.39 15.16 0.40
C ALA A 54 -4.81 13.86 -0.33
N PRO A 55 -5.98 13.83 -0.99
CA PRO A 55 -6.49 12.64 -1.69
C PRO A 55 -5.50 12.02 -2.68
N ALA A 56 -4.70 12.83 -3.37
CA ALA A 56 -3.67 12.34 -4.28
C ALA A 56 -2.62 11.48 -3.58
N HIS A 57 -2.18 11.90 -2.38
CA HIS A 57 -1.20 11.14 -1.61
C HIS A 57 -1.79 9.85 -1.00
N ILE A 58 -3.08 9.88 -0.64
CA ILE A 58 -3.80 8.67 -0.23
C ILE A 58 -3.87 7.68 -1.40
N ALA A 59 -4.14 8.18 -2.61
CA ALA A 59 -4.16 7.37 -3.81
C ALA A 59 -2.81 6.70 -4.10
N ASP A 60 -1.70 7.43 -3.97
CA ASP A 60 -0.35 6.87 -4.12
C ASP A 60 -0.04 5.79 -3.08
N TRP A 61 -0.43 6.02 -1.82
CA TRP A 61 -0.27 5.02 -0.76
C TRP A 61 -1.14 3.77 -1.00
N GLN A 62 -2.35 3.93 -1.53
CA GLN A 62 -3.22 2.80 -1.89
C GLN A 62 -2.56 1.92 -2.97
N GLU A 63 -1.83 2.51 -3.91
CA GLU A 63 -1.11 1.75 -4.94
C GLU A 63 -0.03 0.85 -4.34
N SER A 64 0.68 1.29 -3.29
CA SER A 64 1.63 0.43 -2.58
C SER A 64 0.92 -0.72 -1.89
N VAL A 65 -0.17 -0.47 -1.16
CA VAL A 65 -0.88 -1.56 -0.46
C VAL A 65 -1.41 -2.60 -1.45
N ILE A 66 -1.94 -2.16 -2.60
CA ILE A 66 -2.40 -3.07 -3.68
C ILE A 66 -1.23 -3.89 -4.25
N ALA A 67 -0.09 -3.26 -4.52
CA ALA A 67 1.08 -3.97 -5.02
C ALA A 67 1.55 -5.08 -4.06
N TRP A 68 1.38 -4.87 -2.75
CA TRP A 68 1.73 -5.86 -1.73
C TRP A 68 0.67 -6.94 -1.59
N TRP A 69 -0.60 -6.58 -1.71
CA TRP A 69 -1.72 -7.54 -1.76
C TRP A 69 -1.56 -8.55 -2.89
N TRP A 70 -1.16 -8.09 -4.08
CA TRP A 70 -0.98 -8.97 -5.25
C TRP A 70 0.34 -9.74 -5.30
N SER A 71 1.27 -9.45 -4.39
CA SER A 71 2.54 -10.17 -4.30
C SER A 71 2.37 -11.43 -3.44
N ALA A 72 2.52 -12.62 -4.04
CA ALA A 72 2.36 -13.91 -3.35
C ALA A 72 3.18 -14.01 -2.04
N ASP A 73 4.44 -13.56 -2.07
CA ASP A 73 5.34 -13.62 -0.91
C ASP A 73 4.99 -12.59 0.19
N ARG A 74 4.22 -11.54 -0.16
CA ARG A 74 3.94 -10.40 0.73
C ARG A 74 2.51 -10.39 1.24
N HIS A 75 1.59 -11.06 0.54
CA HIS A 75 0.17 -11.12 0.88
C HIS A 75 -0.07 -11.66 2.30
N ALA A 76 0.51 -12.80 2.65
CA ALA A 76 0.31 -13.41 3.97
C ALA A 76 0.80 -12.50 5.11
N LEU A 77 1.99 -11.92 4.93
CA LEU A 77 2.59 -10.98 5.88
C LEU A 77 1.79 -9.68 6.02
N LEU A 78 1.17 -9.19 4.93
CA LEU A 78 0.27 -8.04 4.97
C LEU A 78 -0.96 -8.35 5.81
N VAL A 79 -1.57 -9.53 5.61
CA VAL A 79 -2.71 -10.01 6.40
C VAL A 79 -2.36 -10.10 7.88
N GLU A 80 -1.23 -10.73 8.22
CA GLU A 80 -0.74 -10.81 9.61
C GLU A 80 -0.48 -9.43 10.22
N SER A 81 -0.03 -8.47 9.42
CA SER A 81 0.32 -7.13 9.89
C SER A 81 -0.89 -6.31 10.32
N PHE A 82 -2.10 -6.60 9.82
CA PHE A 82 -3.32 -5.94 10.28
C PHE A 82 -3.58 -6.16 11.77
N GLY A 83 -3.26 -7.35 12.29
CA GLY A 83 -3.41 -7.68 13.72
C GLY A 83 -2.48 -6.88 14.65
N LYS A 84 -1.48 -6.17 14.10
CA LYS A 84 -0.49 -5.38 14.86
C LYS A 84 -0.89 -3.91 15.02
N LEU A 85 -2.02 -3.50 14.44
CA LEU A 85 -2.54 -2.15 14.52
C LEU A 85 -3.42 -1.96 15.76
N THR A 86 -3.29 -0.79 16.40
CA THR A 86 -4.22 -0.33 17.42
C THR A 86 -5.62 -0.11 16.82
N ALA A 87 -6.63 0.03 17.69
CA ALA A 87 -8.00 0.30 17.24
C ALA A 87 -8.09 1.60 16.43
N GLU A 88 -7.37 2.65 16.86
CA GLU A 88 -7.38 3.94 16.18
C GLU A 88 -6.63 3.88 14.84
N GLU A 89 -5.44 3.27 14.80
CA GLU A 89 -4.71 3.08 13.53
C GLU A 89 -5.55 2.29 12.51
N SER A 90 -6.29 1.27 12.98
CA SER A 90 -7.17 0.48 12.13
C SER A 90 -8.37 1.27 11.62
N ARG A 91 -8.96 2.13 12.45
CA ARG A 91 -10.07 3.00 12.06
C ARG A 91 -9.65 3.94 10.93
N VAL A 92 -8.52 4.64 11.11
CA VAL A 92 -8.01 5.59 10.10
C VAL A 92 -7.56 4.85 8.83
N LEU A 93 -6.96 3.66 8.95
CA LEU A 93 -6.64 2.80 7.81
C LEU A 93 -7.90 2.48 6.98
N GLN A 94 -9.00 2.12 7.64
CA GLN A 94 -10.27 1.80 6.96
C GLN A 94 -10.85 2.99 6.21
N GLU A 95 -10.69 4.20 6.74
CA GLU A 95 -11.10 5.43 6.07
C GLU A 95 -10.27 5.66 4.81
N TRP A 96 -8.94 5.49 4.90
CA TRP A 96 -8.04 5.63 3.77
C TRP A 96 -8.29 4.61 2.67
N LEU A 97 -8.56 3.34 3.02
CA LEU A 97 -8.86 2.30 2.03
C LEU A 97 -10.14 2.56 1.23
N ARG A 98 -11.06 3.36 1.76
CA ARG A 98 -12.34 3.71 1.11
C ARG A 98 -12.27 4.98 0.27
N VAL A 99 -11.16 5.73 0.32
CA VAL A 99 -11.02 6.93 -0.51
C VAL A 99 -11.02 6.53 -1.98
N GLU A 100 -12.01 7.03 -2.71
CA GLU A 100 -12.16 6.82 -4.14
C GLU A 100 -11.13 7.64 -4.91
N ALA A 101 -10.44 7.00 -5.85
CA ALA A 101 -9.57 7.67 -6.81
C ALA A 101 -10.21 7.56 -8.21
N PRO A 102 -10.59 8.69 -8.85
CA PRO A 102 -11.35 8.68 -10.12
C PRO A 102 -10.68 7.93 -11.28
N SER A 103 -9.35 7.83 -11.27
CA SER A 103 -8.55 7.14 -12.28
C SER A 103 -8.32 5.65 -11.98
N ARG A 104 -8.91 5.11 -10.91
CA ARG A 104 -8.62 3.74 -10.48
C ARG A 104 -9.35 2.70 -11.33
N SER A 105 -8.58 1.72 -11.80
CA SER A 105 -9.12 0.57 -12.53
C SER A 105 -9.97 -0.33 -11.64
N ALA A 106 -10.98 -1.01 -12.22
CA ALA A 106 -11.85 -1.93 -11.49
C ALA A 106 -11.11 -3.03 -10.68
N PRO A 107 -10.04 -3.69 -11.18
CA PRO A 107 -9.30 -4.69 -10.41
C PRO A 107 -8.65 -4.11 -9.15
N LYS A 108 -8.09 -2.91 -9.24
CA LYS A 108 -7.48 -2.19 -8.11
C LYS A 108 -8.54 -1.77 -7.08
N ALA A 109 -9.70 -1.31 -7.53
CA ALA A 109 -10.81 -0.99 -6.65
C ALA A 109 -11.33 -2.23 -5.90
N ALA A 110 -11.46 -3.37 -6.58
CA ALA A 110 -11.83 -4.64 -5.97
C ALA A 110 -10.79 -5.09 -4.92
N ALA A 111 -9.50 -5.01 -5.24
CA ALA A 111 -8.42 -5.34 -4.31
C ALA A 111 -8.48 -4.49 -3.03
N LEU A 112 -8.73 -3.17 -3.13
CA LEU A 112 -8.90 -2.33 -1.95
C LEU A 112 -10.10 -2.74 -1.09
N GLY A 113 -11.19 -3.18 -1.73
CA GLY A 113 -12.34 -3.76 -1.03
C GLY A 113 -11.98 -5.02 -0.25
N GLU A 114 -11.26 -5.96 -0.87
CA GLU A 114 -10.77 -7.18 -0.22
C GLU A 114 -9.83 -6.87 0.95
N ILE A 115 -8.90 -5.94 0.75
CA ILE A 115 -7.95 -5.46 1.76
C ILE A 115 -8.71 -4.85 2.95
N ALA A 116 -9.73 -4.03 2.69
CA ALA A 116 -10.56 -3.43 3.75
C ALA A 116 -11.29 -4.51 4.57
N VAL A 117 -11.81 -5.54 3.91
CA VAL A 117 -12.45 -6.69 4.59
C VAL A 117 -11.44 -7.45 5.45
N ALA A 118 -10.26 -7.78 4.91
CA ALA A 118 -9.22 -8.50 5.64
C ALA A 118 -8.73 -7.71 6.86
N ALA A 119 -8.49 -6.41 6.71
CA ALA A 119 -8.07 -5.54 7.80
C ALA A 119 -9.13 -5.42 8.90
N ARG A 120 -10.42 -5.47 8.54
CA ARG A 120 -11.52 -5.49 9.52
C ARG A 120 -11.60 -6.83 10.25
N ALA A 121 -11.49 -7.95 9.54
CA ALA A 121 -11.54 -9.28 10.13
C ALA A 121 -10.44 -9.48 11.18
N ALA A 122 -9.21 -9.05 10.89
CA ALA A 122 -8.09 -9.11 11.82
C ALA A 122 -8.35 -8.40 13.16
N ARG A 123 -9.22 -7.36 13.17
CA ARG A 123 -9.63 -6.66 14.39
C ARG A 123 -10.69 -7.40 15.20
N GLU A 124 -11.60 -8.09 14.52
CA GLU A 124 -12.65 -8.88 15.17
C GLU A 124 -12.05 -10.14 15.83
N GLU A 125 -10.99 -10.72 15.24
CA GLU A 125 -10.28 -11.88 15.78
C GLU A 125 -9.34 -11.53 16.97
N GLY A 126 -8.66 -10.38 16.93
CA GLY A 126 -7.79 -9.90 18.02
C GLY A 126 -8.52 -9.31 19.24
N GLY A 127 -9.86 -9.23 19.19
CA GLY A 127 -10.72 -8.70 20.27
C GLY A 127 -11.38 -9.77 21.14
N ARG A 128 -11.04 -11.06 20.97
CA ARG A 128 -11.56 -12.15 21.79
C ARG A 128 -10.75 -12.20 23.11
N PRO A 129 -11.38 -11.98 24.29
CA PRO A 129 -10.69 -12.08 25.58
C PRO A 129 -10.20 -13.50 25.86
#